data_AF-A0A7K4C9Q2-F1
#
_entry.id   AF-A0A7K4C9Q2-F1
#
_cell.length_a   1.000
_cell.length_b   1.000
_cell.length_c   1.000
_cell.angle_alpha   90.00
_cell.angle_beta   90.00
_cell.angle_gamma   90.00
#
_symmetry.space_group_name_H-M   'P 1'
#
loop_
_entity.id
_entity.type
_entity.pdbx_description
1 polymer ?
#
loop_
_entity_poly.entity_id
_entity_poly.type
_entity_poly.pdbx_seq_one_letter_code
_entity_poly.pdbx_strand_id
1 'polypeptide(L)'
;MAKTEIYKSVPGILRPYKEYISSLGLSSGDQIVYYGCAGTCTPFVELLAIAIRALPVEQVFVPLLDETKAKRLVEIPDAGMQVAGGPAQVKPKVIVIMGGLAMPGMPLSKDDVRSMIKCHDGAKVAGVCFMSMFEKAGWLDTISFDILIDATIDPVTVTKP
;
A
#
# COMPACT_ATOMS: atom_id res chain seq x y z
N MET A 1 17.75 -10.49 -12.88
CA MET A 1 18.26 -9.77 -11.69
C MET A 1 17.27 -8.67 -11.38
N ALA A 2 16.79 -8.57 -10.15
CA ALA A 2 15.94 -7.44 -9.75
C ALA A 2 16.77 -6.15 -9.88
N LYS A 3 16.25 -5.16 -10.59
CA LYS A 3 16.90 -3.86 -10.74
C LYS A 3 16.48 -2.99 -9.56
N THR A 4 17.42 -2.63 -8.71
CA THR A 4 17.18 -1.70 -7.61
C THR A 4 17.52 -0.29 -8.06
N GLU A 5 16.60 0.64 -7.85
CA GLU A 5 16.79 2.07 -8.10
C GLU A 5 16.62 2.84 -6.79
N ILE A 6 17.50 3.80 -6.53
CA ILE A 6 17.51 4.57 -5.28
C ILE A 6 16.98 5.97 -5.55
N TYR A 7 15.90 6.30 -4.85
CA TYR A 7 15.28 7.62 -4.88
C TYR A 7 15.38 8.30 -3.51
N LYS A 8 15.07 9.59 -3.46
CA LYS A 8 15.13 10.38 -2.22
C LYS A 8 13.79 11.06 -1.94
N SER A 9 13.51 11.23 -0.65
CA SER A 9 12.35 11.98 -0.14
C SER A 9 11.00 11.41 -0.58
N VAL A 10 9.92 12.11 -0.24
CA VAL A 10 8.54 11.71 -0.59
C VAL A 10 8.34 11.43 -2.10
N PRO A 11 8.87 12.24 -3.05
CA PRO A 11 8.75 11.93 -4.47
C PRO A 11 9.38 10.59 -4.87
N GLY A 12 10.41 10.14 -4.13
CA GLY A 12 11.04 8.84 -4.34
C GLY A 12 10.16 7.64 -3.96
N ILE A 13 9.11 7.85 -3.19
CA ILE A 13 8.07 6.86 -2.92
C ILE A 13 6.98 6.97 -3.99
N LEU A 14 6.52 8.19 -4.25
CA LEU A 14 5.30 8.43 -5.04
C LEU A 14 5.47 8.24 -6.54
N ARG A 15 6.61 8.65 -7.11
CA ARG A 15 6.86 8.54 -8.56
C ARG A 15 6.93 7.08 -9.03
N PRO A 16 7.78 6.21 -8.45
CA PRO A 16 7.83 4.82 -8.89
C PRO A 16 6.50 4.09 -8.63
N TYR A 17 5.80 4.41 -7.54
CA TYR A 17 4.45 3.90 -7.31
C TYR A 17 3.50 4.29 -8.44
N LYS A 18 3.41 5.59 -8.77
CA LYS A 18 2.55 6.09 -9.84
C LYS A 18 2.92 5.51 -11.19
N GLU A 19 4.21 5.44 -11.52
CA GLU A 19 4.72 4.89 -12.78
C GLU A 19 4.34 3.42 -12.93
N TYR A 20 4.55 2.62 -11.87
CA TYR A 20 4.14 1.22 -11.85
C TYR A 20 2.63 1.07 -12.08
N ILE A 21 1.80 1.75 -11.28
CA ILE A 21 0.34 1.64 -11.40
C ILE A 21 -0.13 2.11 -12.80
N SER A 22 0.43 3.18 -13.33
CA SER A 22 0.08 3.69 -14.67
C SER A 22 0.46 2.70 -15.78
N SER A 23 1.55 1.96 -15.61
CA SER A 23 2.01 0.96 -16.60
C SER A 23 1.09 -0.25 -16.71
N LEU A 24 0.23 -0.50 -15.71
CA LEU A 24 -0.70 -1.63 -15.70
C LEU A 24 -1.91 -1.44 -16.63
N GLY A 25 -2.12 -0.22 -17.19
CA GLY A 25 -3.21 0.03 -18.13
C GLY A 25 -4.61 -0.16 -17.52
N LEU A 26 -4.77 0.13 -16.22
CA LEU A 26 -6.03 -0.04 -15.50
C LEU A 26 -7.14 0.84 -16.07
N SER A 27 -8.36 0.29 -16.09
CA SER A 27 -9.55 0.88 -16.68
C SER A 27 -10.54 1.36 -15.62
N SER A 28 -11.56 2.10 -16.06
CA SER A 28 -12.65 2.56 -15.19
C SER A 28 -13.27 1.40 -14.41
N GLY A 29 -13.26 1.51 -13.08
CA GLY A 29 -13.84 0.51 -12.18
C GLY A 29 -12.87 -0.60 -11.74
N ASP A 30 -11.65 -0.65 -12.28
CA ASP A 30 -10.59 -1.47 -11.69
C ASP A 30 -10.23 -0.94 -10.30
N GLN A 31 -9.91 -1.86 -9.39
CA GLN A 31 -9.72 -1.53 -7.99
C GLN A 31 -8.28 -1.71 -7.53
N ILE A 32 -7.78 -0.75 -6.76
CA ILE A 32 -6.53 -0.85 -6.00
C ILE A 32 -6.90 -0.92 -4.52
N VAL A 33 -6.50 -2.00 -3.85
CA VAL A 33 -6.86 -2.28 -2.47
C VAL A 33 -5.63 -2.25 -1.59
N TYR A 34 -5.64 -1.37 -0.60
CA TYR A 34 -4.57 -1.19 0.36
C TYR A 34 -4.90 -1.94 1.65
N TYR A 35 -4.07 -2.91 2.02
CA TYR A 35 -4.19 -3.64 3.29
C TYR A 35 -3.14 -3.11 4.27
N GLY A 36 -3.60 -2.62 5.43
CA GLY A 36 -2.70 -1.99 6.39
C GLY A 36 -3.28 -1.78 7.79
N CYS A 37 -2.42 -1.39 8.73
CA CYS A 37 -2.83 -1.06 10.09
C CYS A 37 -3.56 0.28 10.11
N ALA A 38 -4.80 0.29 10.62
CA ALA A 38 -5.54 1.53 10.81
C ALA A 38 -4.77 2.49 11.74
N GLY A 39 -4.77 3.78 11.39
CA GLY A 39 -4.09 4.84 12.15
C GLY A 39 -2.63 5.04 11.74
N THR A 40 -1.81 3.98 11.67
CA THR A 40 -0.38 4.12 11.33
C THR A 40 -0.09 3.99 9.84
N CYS A 41 -0.77 3.09 9.12
CA CYS A 41 -0.60 2.94 7.68
C CYS A 41 -1.50 3.91 6.89
N THR A 42 -2.62 4.34 7.49
CA THR A 42 -3.63 5.17 6.82
C THR A 42 -3.06 6.44 6.18
N PRO A 43 -2.21 7.24 6.85
CA PRO A 43 -1.65 8.44 6.22
C PRO A 43 -0.77 8.14 5.00
N PHE A 44 -0.04 7.02 5.02
CA PHE A 44 0.77 6.60 3.87
C PHE A 44 -0.09 6.06 2.73
N VAL A 45 -1.19 5.38 3.03
CA VAL A 45 -2.17 4.95 2.02
C VAL A 45 -2.81 6.17 1.36
N GLU A 46 -3.21 7.18 2.13
CA GLU A 46 -3.74 8.44 1.60
C GLU A 46 -2.71 9.18 0.74
N LEU A 47 -1.44 9.16 1.16
CA LEU A 47 -0.31 9.71 0.41
C LEU A 47 -0.03 8.96 -0.92
N LEU A 48 -0.15 7.63 -0.94
CA LEU A 48 -0.08 6.85 -2.17
C LEU A 48 -1.30 7.14 -3.07
N ALA A 49 -2.47 7.23 -2.46
CA ALA A 49 -3.72 7.44 -3.18
C ALA A 49 -3.77 8.80 -3.89
N ILE A 50 -3.24 9.86 -3.26
CA ILE A 50 -3.16 11.19 -3.89
C ILE A 50 -2.24 11.16 -5.12
N ALA A 51 -1.19 10.33 -5.12
CA ALA A 51 -0.25 10.25 -6.25
C ALA A 51 -0.90 9.71 -7.54
N ILE A 52 -1.92 8.86 -7.38
CA ILE A 52 -2.63 8.22 -8.50
C ILE A 52 -4.08 8.69 -8.66
N ARG A 53 -4.51 9.74 -7.96
CA ARG A 53 -5.92 10.22 -7.94
C ARG A 53 -6.53 10.56 -9.31
N ALA A 54 -5.69 10.85 -10.30
CA ALA A 54 -6.13 11.15 -11.66
C ALA A 54 -6.40 9.90 -12.52
N LEU A 55 -6.06 8.70 -12.02
CA LEU A 55 -6.35 7.44 -12.71
C LEU A 55 -7.82 7.05 -12.50
N PRO A 56 -8.45 6.38 -13.47
CA PRO A 56 -9.86 6.00 -13.41
C PRO A 56 -10.09 4.74 -12.54
N VAL A 57 -9.44 4.63 -11.38
CA VAL A 57 -9.49 3.43 -10.54
C VAL A 57 -10.24 3.69 -9.25
N GLU A 58 -10.92 2.68 -8.73
CA GLU A 58 -11.45 2.71 -7.37
C GLU A 58 -10.32 2.40 -6.39
N GLN A 59 -10.19 3.22 -5.35
CA GLN A 59 -9.19 3.04 -4.31
C GLN A 59 -9.88 2.64 -3.01
N VAL A 60 -9.44 1.55 -2.39
CA VAL A 60 -10.09 0.97 -1.19
C VAL A 60 -9.07 0.66 -0.12
N PHE A 61 -9.35 1.07 1.12
CA PHE A 61 -8.56 0.69 2.28
C PHE A 61 -9.26 -0.45 3.03
N VAL A 62 -8.48 -1.49 3.36
CA VAL A 62 -8.88 -2.61 4.21
C VAL A 62 -8.02 -2.58 5.48
N PRO A 63 -8.62 -2.42 6.66
CA PRO A 63 -7.86 -2.52 7.91
C PRO A 63 -7.48 -3.98 8.16
N LEU A 64 -6.18 -4.24 8.37
CA LEU A 64 -5.64 -5.58 8.50
C LEU A 64 -5.97 -6.42 7.25
N LEU A 65 -6.64 -7.56 7.44
CA LEU A 65 -7.16 -8.43 6.37
C LEU A 65 -8.69 -8.52 6.39
N ASP A 66 -9.37 -7.63 7.13
CA ASP A 66 -10.82 -7.68 7.34
C ASP A 66 -11.57 -6.91 6.26
N GLU A 67 -11.85 -7.59 5.15
CA GLU A 67 -12.54 -7.02 3.99
C GLU A 67 -13.97 -6.58 4.29
N THR A 68 -14.59 -7.05 5.38
CA THR A 68 -15.92 -6.56 5.81
C THR A 68 -15.89 -5.11 6.28
N LYS A 69 -14.69 -4.61 6.61
CA LYS A 69 -14.43 -3.22 7.03
C LYS A 69 -13.84 -2.37 5.90
N ALA A 70 -13.83 -2.87 4.67
CA ALA A 70 -13.32 -2.16 3.51
C ALA A 70 -14.05 -0.82 3.30
N LYS A 71 -13.30 0.26 3.08
CA LYS A 71 -13.83 1.60 2.81
C LYS A 71 -13.16 2.24 1.62
N ARG A 72 -13.93 2.99 0.83
CA ARG A 72 -13.40 3.75 -0.30
C ARG A 72 -12.54 4.91 0.18
N LEU A 73 -11.43 5.14 -0.52
CA LEU A 73 -10.73 6.41 -0.49
C LEU A 73 -11.41 7.39 -1.45
N VAL A 74 -11.60 8.62 -0.99
CA VAL A 74 -12.21 9.69 -1.77
C VAL A 74 -11.39 10.97 -1.61
N GLU A 75 -11.38 11.82 -2.63
CA GLU A 75 -10.83 13.16 -2.51
C GLU A 75 -11.84 14.03 -1.77
N ILE A 76 -11.42 14.59 -0.64
CA ILE A 76 -12.20 15.54 0.16
C ILE A 76 -11.65 16.94 -0.13
N PRO A 77 -12.52 17.91 -0.51
CA PRO A 77 -12.10 19.29 -0.73
C PRO A 77 -11.29 19.82 0.46
N ASP A 78 -10.16 20.48 0.16
CA ASP A 78 -9.24 21.09 1.13
C ASP A 78 -8.55 20.13 2.13
N ALA A 79 -8.85 18.83 2.10
CA ALA A 79 -8.24 17.82 2.96
C ALA A 79 -7.40 16.77 2.18
N GLY A 80 -7.67 16.59 0.88
CA GLY A 80 -6.99 15.61 0.03
C GLY A 80 -7.64 14.22 0.08
N MET A 81 -6.90 13.17 -0.27
CA MET A 81 -7.42 11.80 -0.23
C MET A 81 -7.64 11.36 1.20
N GLN A 82 -8.81 10.79 1.50
CA GLN A 82 -9.19 10.32 2.83
C GLN A 82 -9.90 8.97 2.77
N VAL A 83 -9.72 8.12 3.79
CA VAL A 83 -10.55 6.92 4.01
C VAL A 83 -11.92 7.30 4.59
N ALA A 84 -12.68 8.10 3.83
CA ALA A 84 -13.95 8.70 4.25
C ALA A 84 -15.15 8.24 3.41
N GLY A 85 -14.92 7.41 2.39
CA GLY A 85 -16.00 6.87 1.58
C GLY A 85 -16.80 5.78 2.29
N GLY A 86 -17.92 5.39 1.65
CA GLY A 86 -18.75 4.29 2.13
C GLY A 86 -18.07 2.91 2.05
N PRO A 87 -18.76 1.85 2.54
CA PRO A 87 -18.31 0.48 2.40
C PRO A 87 -18.00 0.12 0.94
N ALA A 88 -16.99 -0.72 0.73
CA ALA A 88 -16.59 -1.18 -0.59
C ALA A 88 -16.63 -2.71 -0.67
N GLN A 89 -17.01 -3.25 -1.83
CA GLN A 89 -16.75 -4.65 -2.13
C GLN A 89 -15.29 -4.79 -2.60
N VAL A 90 -14.58 -5.79 -2.08
CA VAL A 90 -13.16 -6.02 -2.40
C VAL A 90 -13.04 -6.93 -3.62
N LYS A 91 -12.51 -6.37 -4.72
CA LYS A 91 -12.23 -7.03 -6.01
C LYS A 91 -10.96 -6.41 -6.64
N PRO A 92 -9.80 -6.53 -5.99
CA PRO A 92 -8.57 -5.88 -6.44
C PRO A 92 -8.11 -6.36 -7.82
N LYS A 93 -7.68 -5.42 -8.66
CA LYS A 93 -6.69 -5.67 -9.71
C LYS A 93 -5.27 -5.48 -9.20
N VAL A 94 -5.11 -4.63 -8.19
CA VAL A 94 -3.85 -4.44 -7.48
C VAL A 94 -4.10 -4.51 -5.99
N ILE A 95 -3.29 -5.31 -5.31
CA ILE A 95 -3.19 -5.42 -3.86
C ILE A 95 -1.94 -4.66 -3.43
N VAL A 96 -2.08 -3.73 -2.49
CA VAL A 96 -0.97 -3.02 -1.87
C VAL A 96 -0.86 -3.46 -0.41
N ILE A 97 0.21 -4.17 -0.08
CA ILE A 97 0.50 -4.60 1.29
C ILE A 97 1.35 -3.54 1.97
N MET A 98 0.85 -2.99 3.07
CA MET A 98 1.59 -2.02 3.88
C MET A 98 2.48 -2.73 4.90
N GLY A 99 3.73 -2.28 5.03
CA GLY A 99 4.74 -2.86 5.91
C GLY A 99 4.34 -2.96 7.39
N GLY A 100 3.40 -2.12 7.85
CA GLY A 100 2.86 -2.19 9.20
C GLY A 100 2.27 -3.56 9.56
N LEU A 101 1.75 -4.31 8.58
CA LEU A 101 1.22 -5.65 8.81
C LEU A 101 2.30 -6.66 9.22
N ALA A 102 3.56 -6.39 8.87
CA ALA A 102 4.72 -7.23 9.18
C ALA A 102 5.42 -6.83 10.49
N MET A 103 4.92 -5.81 11.21
CA MET A 103 5.53 -5.39 12.47
C MET A 103 5.39 -6.46 13.56
N PRO A 104 6.35 -6.53 14.50
CA PRO A 104 6.23 -7.39 15.67
C PRO A 104 4.96 -7.10 16.48
N GLY A 105 4.30 -8.14 16.98
CA GLY A 105 3.09 -8.03 17.80
C GLY A 105 1.78 -7.90 17.00
N MET A 106 1.84 -7.88 15.67
CA MET A 106 0.64 -7.94 14.83
C MET A 106 -0.03 -9.33 14.94
N PRO A 107 -1.37 -9.41 15.00
CA PRO A 107 -2.10 -10.67 15.08
C PRO A 107 -2.23 -11.36 13.71
N LEU A 108 -1.20 -11.28 12.88
CA LEU A 108 -1.18 -11.77 11.50
C LEU A 108 0.20 -12.34 11.17
N SER A 109 0.20 -13.42 10.39
CA SER A 109 1.39 -14.04 9.83
C SER A 109 1.55 -13.72 8.34
N LYS A 110 2.76 -13.95 7.81
CA LYS A 110 3.01 -13.90 6.36
C LYS A 110 2.16 -14.91 5.57
N ASP A 111 1.78 -16.02 6.20
CA ASP A 111 0.93 -17.03 5.58
C ASP A 111 -0.53 -16.60 5.47
N ASP A 112 -1.02 -15.82 6.43
CA ASP A 112 -2.37 -15.22 6.37
C ASP A 112 -2.45 -14.24 5.20
N VAL A 113 -1.44 -13.38 5.03
CA VAL A 113 -1.37 -12.42 3.91
C VAL A 113 -1.24 -13.16 2.58
N ARG A 114 -0.38 -14.18 2.49
CA ARG A 114 -0.26 -15.02 1.29
C ARG A 114 -1.58 -15.69 0.93
N SER A 115 -2.33 -16.18 1.93
CA SER A 115 -3.63 -16.83 1.70
C SER A 115 -4.66 -15.83 1.20
N MET A 116 -4.70 -14.62 1.77
CA MET A 116 -5.56 -13.53 1.28
C MET A 116 -5.23 -13.17 -0.17
N ILE A 117 -3.95 -13.02 -0.53
CA ILE A 117 -3.54 -12.72 -1.91
C ILE A 117 -4.03 -13.80 -2.88
N LYS A 118 -3.95 -15.08 -2.50
CA LYS A 118 -4.44 -16.20 -3.33
C LYS A 118 -5.96 -16.21 -3.55
N CYS A 119 -6.74 -15.58 -2.67
CA CYS A 119 -8.18 -15.43 -2.87
C CYS A 119 -8.53 -14.48 -4.03
N HIS A 120 -7.57 -13.64 -4.44
CA HIS A 120 -7.72 -12.63 -5.49
C HIS A 120 -6.84 -12.96 -6.70
N ASP A 121 -7.19 -14.05 -7.38
CA ASP A 121 -6.39 -14.57 -8.48
C ASP A 121 -6.21 -13.54 -9.62
N GLY A 122 -5.00 -13.46 -10.14
CA GLY A 122 -4.60 -12.50 -11.17
C GLY A 122 -4.39 -11.06 -10.69
N ALA A 123 -4.60 -10.73 -9.41
CA ALA A 123 -4.25 -9.42 -8.87
C ALA A 123 -2.73 -9.22 -8.80
N LYS A 124 -2.27 -8.02 -9.15
CA LYS A 124 -0.88 -7.59 -8.97
C LYS A 124 -0.60 -7.25 -7.51
N VAL A 125 0.60 -7.57 -7.01
CA VAL A 125 0.95 -7.40 -5.60
C VAL A 125 2.08 -6.38 -5.47
N ALA A 126 1.78 -5.23 -4.88
CA ALA A 126 2.74 -4.21 -4.50
C ALA A 126 3.00 -4.23 -2.99
N GLY A 127 4.24 -4.03 -2.60
CA GLY A 127 4.65 -3.84 -1.20
C GLY A 127 5.13 -2.42 -0.97
N VAL A 128 4.65 -1.76 0.08
CA VAL A 128 5.20 -0.48 0.54
C VAL A 128 5.56 -0.59 2.01
N CYS A 129 6.84 -0.48 2.34
CA CYS A 129 7.31 -0.54 3.73
C CYS A 129 8.36 0.53 4.02
N PHE A 130 8.71 0.60 5.30
CA PHE A 130 9.75 1.48 5.79
C PHE A 130 10.76 0.68 6.59
N MET A 131 12.01 1.11 6.56
CA MET A 131 13.11 0.53 7.36
C MET A 131 13.27 -0.98 7.13
N SER A 132 13.05 -1.47 5.91
CA SER A 132 13.19 -2.87 5.50
C SER A 132 12.31 -3.84 6.29
N MET A 133 11.11 -3.40 6.67
CA MET A 133 10.23 -4.18 7.54
C MET A 133 9.89 -5.58 6.98
N PHE A 134 9.59 -5.69 5.69
CA PHE A 134 9.28 -7.00 5.08
C PHE A 134 10.47 -7.96 5.08
N GLU A 135 11.68 -7.44 4.86
CA GLU A 135 12.90 -8.25 4.93
C GLU A 135 13.17 -8.71 6.37
N LYS A 136 13.14 -7.78 7.32
CA LYS A 136 13.36 -8.06 8.75
C LYS A 136 12.34 -9.04 9.32
N ALA A 137 11.10 -8.98 8.85
CA ALA A 137 10.05 -9.91 9.23
C ALA A 137 10.11 -11.25 8.47
N GLY A 138 11.01 -11.39 7.49
CA GLY A 138 11.13 -12.58 6.66
C GLY A 138 9.91 -12.85 5.80
N TRP A 139 9.31 -11.82 5.20
CA TRP A 139 8.13 -11.94 4.31
C TRP A 139 8.52 -12.13 2.85
N LEU A 140 9.72 -11.69 2.46
CA LEU A 140 10.19 -11.71 1.07
C LEU A 140 10.42 -13.14 0.52
N ASP A 141 10.50 -14.15 1.39
CA ASP A 141 10.58 -15.56 1.02
C ASP A 141 9.21 -16.20 0.73
N THR A 142 8.12 -15.53 1.14
CA THR A 142 6.76 -16.09 1.19
C THR A 142 5.82 -15.33 0.27
N ILE A 143 6.02 -14.02 0.14
CA ILE A 143 5.19 -13.12 -0.66
C ILE A 143 6.03 -12.62 -1.84
N SER A 144 5.55 -12.88 -3.05
CA SER A 144 6.14 -12.37 -4.28
C SER A 144 5.52 -11.02 -4.63
N PHE A 145 6.31 -9.96 -4.54
CA PHE A 145 5.90 -8.61 -4.90
C PHE A 145 6.28 -8.33 -6.37
N ASP A 146 5.33 -7.85 -7.17
CA ASP A 146 5.60 -7.31 -8.50
C ASP A 146 6.41 -5.99 -8.42
N ILE A 147 6.18 -5.20 -7.36
CA ILE A 147 6.99 -4.04 -6.98
C ILE A 147 7.11 -3.96 -5.46
N LEU A 148 8.31 -3.66 -4.96
CA LEU A 148 8.56 -3.38 -3.56
C LEU A 148 9.19 -2.00 -3.42
N ILE A 149 8.52 -1.11 -2.70
CA ILE A 149 9.03 0.21 -2.32
C ILE A 149 9.38 0.15 -0.83
N ASP A 150 10.67 0.18 -0.52
CA ASP A 150 11.19 0.28 0.84
C ASP A 150 11.86 1.64 1.04
N ALA A 151 11.31 2.43 1.96
CA ALA A 151 11.82 3.76 2.26
C ALA A 151 12.51 3.82 3.63
N THR A 152 13.63 4.53 3.70
CA THR A 152 14.32 4.78 4.97
C THR A 152 14.00 6.20 5.45
N ILE A 153 13.48 6.31 6.69
CA ILE A 153 13.28 7.59 7.38
C ILE A 153 14.45 7.80 8.31
N ASP A 154 15.58 8.26 7.76
CA ASP A 154 16.83 8.50 8.48
C ASP A 154 17.63 9.61 7.75
N PRO A 155 18.10 10.67 8.45
CA PRO A 155 17.94 10.96 9.88
C PRO A 155 16.63 11.65 10.24
N VAL A 156 16.22 11.50 11.50
CA VAL A 156 15.23 12.38 12.15
C VAL A 156 16.00 13.37 13.03
N THR A 157 16.06 14.63 12.62
CA THR A 157 16.70 15.70 13.40
C THR A 157 15.67 16.40 14.27
N VAL A 158 15.93 16.51 15.57
CA VAL A 158 15.08 17.21 16.52
C VAL A 158 15.86 18.37 17.12
N THR A 159 15.44 19.60 16.82
CA THR A 159 15.97 20.81 17.45
C THR A 159 14.97 21.28 18.50
N LYS A 160 15.41 21.37 19.76
CA LYS A 160 14.65 22.02 20.83
C LYS A 160 15.19 23.46 20.98
N PRO A 161 14.32 24.47 21.05
CA PRO A 161 14.75 25.83 21.38
C PRO A 161 15.38 25.90 22.77
#